data_AF-A0A357XZN8-F1
#
_entry.id   AF-A0A357XZN8-F1
#
_cell.length_a   1.000
_cell.length_b   1.000
_cell.length_c   1.000
_cell.angle_alpha   90.00
_cell.angle_beta   90.00
_cell.angle_gamma   90.00
#
_symmetry.space_group_name_H-M   'P 1'
#
loop_
_entity.id
_entity.type
_entity.pdbx_description
1 polymer ?
#
loop_
_entity_poly.entity_id
_entity_poly.type
_entity_poly.pdbx_seq_one_letter_code
_entity_poly.pdbx_strand_id
1 'polypeptide(L)'
;MPGSLREKQRLAERERATIEKAIREALEAAHGVHNQLVADLERQLKEKQAEIDAGQRTLSNAELGIKAGHVYVVSNIGSFGEGVFKIGMTRRFEPLERIDELGGASVPFPFDVHMMIGCQNAPALENALHKALHHHRVNKVNLRKEYFRTDRVTIERLVERNHGRIEYQVSDDYAEQFFNSQKVTPEMEAEIEKSFEGIPDLEE
;
A
#
# COMPACT_ATOMS: atom_id res chain seq x y z
N MET A 1 -4.26 8.35 16.41
CA MET A 1 -3.16 8.52 15.43
C MET A 1 -1.86 7.95 16.00
N PRO A 2 -1.07 7.18 15.23
CA PRO A 2 0.15 6.50 15.71
C PRO A 2 1.19 7.42 16.37
N GLY A 3 1.25 8.70 15.98
CA GLY A 3 2.15 9.69 16.58
C GLY A 3 1.95 9.90 18.08
N SER A 4 0.70 9.96 18.54
CA SER A 4 0.37 10.13 19.97
C SER A 4 0.76 8.91 20.83
N LEU A 5 0.70 7.70 20.26
CA LEU A 5 1.12 6.48 20.94
C LEU A 5 2.65 6.40 21.08
N ARG A 6 3.40 6.79 20.04
CA ARG A 6 4.88 6.83 20.08
C ARG A 6 5.39 7.84 21.10
N GLU A 7 4.75 8.99 21.22
CA GLU A 7 5.10 10.00 22.21
C GLU A 7 4.87 9.50 23.64
N LYS A 8 3.74 8.84 23.90
CA LYS A 8 3.45 8.17 25.17
C LYS A 8 4.49 7.11 25.53
N GLN A 9 4.94 6.29 24.56
CA GLN A 9 6.00 5.32 24.80
C GLN A 9 7.33 5.97 25.18
N ARG A 10 7.72 7.03 24.48
CA ARG A 10 8.97 7.73 24.77
C ARG A 10 8.96 8.37 26.16
N LEU A 11 7.78 8.78 26.65
CA LEU A 11 7.61 9.26 28.02
C LEU A 11 7.73 8.11 29.04
N ALA A 12 7.05 6.98 28.79
CA ALA A 12 7.13 5.81 29.66
C ALA A 12 8.55 5.23 29.77
N GLU A 13 9.33 5.22 28.69
CA GLU A 13 10.75 4.81 28.70
C GLU A 13 11.61 5.73 29.58
N ARG A 14 11.34 7.06 29.57
CA ARG A 14 12.03 8.02 30.44
C ARG A 14 11.67 7.81 31.91
N GLU A 15 10.40 7.56 32.20
CA GLU A 15 9.94 7.23 33.56
C GLU A 15 10.59 5.95 34.07
N ARG A 16 10.64 4.89 33.24
CA ARG A 16 11.37 3.65 33.56
C ARG A 16 12.82 3.92 33.90
N ALA A 17 13.54 4.66 33.05
CA ALA A 17 14.95 5.00 33.28
C ALA A 17 15.16 5.78 34.60
N THR A 18 14.18 6.60 34.98
CA THR A 18 14.18 7.36 36.23
C THR A 18 13.99 6.43 37.44
N ILE A 19 13.08 5.46 37.37
CA ILE A 19 12.85 4.45 38.41
C ILE A 19 14.09 3.56 38.58
N GLU A 20 14.70 3.12 37.47
CA GLU A 20 15.95 2.34 37.53
C GLU A 20 17.09 3.11 38.20
N LYS A 21 17.18 4.42 37.96
CA LYS A 21 18.15 5.28 38.65
C LYS A 21 17.86 5.36 40.15
N ALA A 22 16.59 5.54 40.53
CA ALA A 22 16.17 5.59 41.92
C ALA A 22 16.45 4.26 42.66
N ILE A 23 16.27 3.10 42.02
CA ILE A 23 16.63 1.79 42.58
C ILE A 23 18.13 1.72 42.85
N ARG A 24 18.97 2.13 41.88
CA ARG A 24 20.43 2.12 42.05
C ARG A 24 20.86 2.99 43.23
N GLU A 25 20.35 4.23 43.30
CA GLU A 25 20.66 5.16 44.39
C GLU A 25 20.17 4.64 45.76
N ALA A 26 18.98 4.02 45.80
CA ALA A 26 18.45 3.44 47.03
C ALA A 26 19.27 2.23 47.52
N LEU A 27 19.74 1.38 46.60
CA LEU A 27 20.65 0.27 46.91
C LEU A 27 22.01 0.77 47.38
N GLU A 28 22.59 1.78 46.73
CA GLU A 28 23.86 2.39 47.16
C GLU A 28 23.76 2.98 48.56
N ALA A 29 22.70 3.76 48.84
CA ALA A 29 22.45 4.35 50.14
C ALA A 29 22.18 3.31 51.24
N ALA A 30 21.60 2.15 50.87
CA ALA A 30 21.33 1.04 51.78
C ALA A 30 22.50 0.03 51.86
N HIS A 31 23.67 0.31 51.29
CA HIS A 31 24.80 -0.64 51.21
C HIS A 31 24.43 -2.01 50.60
N GLY A 32 23.54 -2.00 49.61
CA GLY A 32 23.03 -3.20 48.94
C GLY A 32 21.94 -3.94 49.73
N VAL A 33 21.51 -3.42 50.89
CA VAL A 33 20.41 -4.02 51.64
C VAL A 33 19.08 -3.75 50.94
N HIS A 34 18.42 -4.83 50.53
CA HIS A 34 17.10 -4.75 49.94
C HIS A 34 16.07 -4.43 51.03
N ASN A 35 15.62 -3.17 51.05
CA ASN A 35 14.64 -2.67 52.01
C ASN A 35 13.28 -2.46 51.34
N GLN A 36 12.30 -2.04 52.12
CA GLN A 36 10.92 -1.85 51.65
C GLN A 36 10.81 -0.80 50.54
N LEU A 37 11.65 0.24 50.55
CA LEU A 37 11.71 1.24 49.49
C LEU A 37 12.22 0.64 48.17
N VAL A 38 13.28 -0.17 48.21
CA VAL A 38 13.79 -0.87 47.01
C VAL A 38 12.72 -1.83 46.46
N ALA A 39 12.05 -2.59 47.33
CA ALA A 39 10.97 -3.49 46.94
C ALA A 39 9.79 -2.75 46.26
N ASP A 40 9.41 -1.58 46.78
CA ASP A 40 8.36 -0.75 46.20
C ASP A 40 8.76 -0.17 44.83
N LEU A 41 10.00 0.29 44.69
CA LEU A 41 10.54 0.80 43.42
C LEU A 41 10.66 -0.31 42.36
N GLU A 42 11.07 -1.52 42.75
CA GLU A 42 11.11 -2.68 41.85
C GLU A 42 9.71 -3.10 41.39
N ARG A 43 8.71 -3.02 42.26
CA ARG A 43 7.29 -3.22 41.88
C ARG A 43 6.85 -2.19 40.84
N GLN A 44 7.14 -0.91 41.07
CA GLN A 44 6.84 0.16 40.10
C GLN A 44 7.57 -0.05 38.77
N LEU A 45 8.83 -0.49 38.81
CA LEU A 45 9.59 -0.80 37.60
C LEU A 45 8.93 -1.92 36.79
N LYS A 46 8.48 -2.98 37.47
CA LYS A 46 7.80 -4.11 36.83
C LYS A 46 6.47 -3.70 36.21
N GLU A 47 5.69 -2.87 36.91
CA GLU A 47 4.44 -2.30 36.39
C GLU A 47 4.68 -1.44 35.14
N LYS A 48 5.69 -0.57 35.19
CA LYS A 48 6.09 0.27 34.04
C LYS A 48 6.58 -0.55 32.85
N GLN A 49 7.34 -1.62 33.09
CA GLN A 49 7.76 -2.52 32.03
C GLN A 49 6.57 -3.20 31.35
N ALA A 50 5.58 -3.67 32.13
CA ALA A 50 4.36 -4.26 31.59
C ALA A 50 3.54 -3.25 30.76
N GLU A 51 3.48 -1.98 31.20
CA GLU A 51 2.83 -0.88 30.45
C GLU A 51 3.51 -0.63 29.11
N ILE A 52 4.86 -0.58 29.09
CA ILE A 52 5.65 -0.40 27.86
C ILE A 52 5.41 -1.56 26.90
N ASP A 53 5.50 -2.81 27.38
CA ASP A 53 5.33 -4.01 26.56
C ASP A 53 3.93 -4.08 25.94
N ALA A 54 2.89 -3.75 26.72
CA ALA A 54 1.52 -3.67 26.24
C ALA A 54 1.37 -2.58 25.16
N GLY A 55 1.93 -1.39 25.39
CA GLY A 55 1.95 -0.31 24.41
C GLY A 55 2.67 -0.68 23.11
N GLN A 56 3.77 -1.44 23.19
CA GLN A 56 4.54 -1.88 22.02
C GLN A 56 3.73 -2.85 21.16
N ARG A 57 3.01 -3.78 21.80
CA ARG A 57 2.10 -4.69 21.10
C ARG A 57 0.96 -3.92 20.42
N THR A 58 0.35 -2.96 21.11
CA THR A 58 -0.71 -2.12 20.53
C THR A 58 -0.21 -1.32 19.33
N LEU A 59 0.99 -0.72 19.42
CA LEU A 59 1.61 -0.01 18.31
C LEU A 59 1.92 -0.94 17.13
N SER A 60 2.51 -2.11 17.39
CA SER A 60 2.78 -3.11 16.35
C SER A 60 1.50 -3.49 15.61
N ASN A 61 0.43 -3.80 16.34
CA ASN A 61 -0.85 -4.17 15.73
C ASN A 61 -1.48 -3.01 14.94
N ALA A 62 -1.42 -1.79 15.46
CA ALA A 62 -1.91 -0.61 14.75
C ALA A 62 -1.10 -0.32 13.49
N GLU A 63 0.23 -0.47 13.55
CA GLU A 63 1.10 -0.29 12.39
C GLU A 63 0.87 -1.36 11.32
N LEU A 64 0.66 -2.62 11.72
CA LEU A 64 0.30 -3.70 10.81
C LEU A 64 -1.03 -3.41 10.11
N GLY A 65 -2.04 -2.94 10.83
CA GLY A 65 -3.34 -2.55 10.25
C GLY A 65 -3.23 -1.38 9.26
N ILE A 66 -2.34 -0.41 9.51
CA ILE A 66 -2.10 0.73 8.59
C ILE A 66 -1.32 0.31 7.33
N LYS A 67 -0.46 -0.71 7.46
CA LYS A 67 0.39 -1.20 6.36
C LYS A 67 -0.34 -2.21 5.48
N ALA A 68 -1.40 -2.85 5.98
CA ALA A 68 -2.19 -3.80 5.22
C ALA A 68 -2.91 -3.14 4.03
N GLY A 69 -3.03 -3.89 2.93
CA GLY A 69 -3.71 -3.46 1.72
C GLY A 69 -3.42 -4.38 0.54
N HIS A 70 -3.72 -3.89 -0.65
CA HIS A 70 -3.53 -4.59 -1.90
C HIS A 70 -2.53 -3.85 -2.79
N VAL A 71 -1.60 -4.58 -3.39
CA VAL A 71 -0.80 -4.10 -4.52
C VAL A 71 -1.45 -4.59 -5.80
N TYR A 72 -1.72 -3.69 -6.73
CA TYR A 72 -2.31 -4.01 -8.02
C TYR A 72 -1.32 -3.85 -9.16
N VAL A 73 -1.51 -4.66 -10.20
CA VAL A 73 -0.79 -4.58 -11.47
C VAL A 73 -1.82 -4.50 -12.57
N VAL A 74 -1.83 -3.38 -13.31
CA VAL A 74 -2.83 -3.11 -14.34
C VAL A 74 -2.20 -2.65 -15.66
N SER A 75 -2.86 -2.89 -16.79
CA SER A 75 -2.44 -2.38 -18.10
C SER A 75 -3.58 -1.67 -18.82
N ASN A 76 -3.24 -0.87 -19.82
CA ASN A 76 -4.21 -0.31 -20.76
C ASN A 76 -3.51 -0.16 -22.10
N ILE A 77 -3.71 -1.16 -22.98
CA ILE A 77 -3.02 -1.21 -24.27
C ILE A 77 -3.42 -0.03 -25.14
N GLY A 78 -4.71 0.31 -25.19
CA GLY A 78 -5.20 1.39 -26.05
C GLY A 78 -4.65 2.77 -25.68
N SER A 79 -4.17 2.96 -24.45
CA SER A 79 -3.56 4.22 -24.00
C SER A 79 -2.04 4.21 -23.98
N PHE A 80 -1.43 3.08 -23.61
CA PHE A 80 0.00 3.00 -23.31
C PHE A 80 0.79 2.00 -24.16
N GLY A 81 0.08 1.19 -24.96
CA GLY A 81 0.65 0.11 -25.75
C GLY A 81 0.93 -1.17 -24.96
N GLU A 82 1.35 -2.20 -25.68
CA GLU A 82 1.68 -3.50 -25.10
C GLU A 82 2.91 -3.44 -24.17
N GLY A 83 2.91 -4.33 -23.18
CA GLY A 83 4.00 -4.49 -22.23
C GLY A 83 4.19 -3.29 -21.29
N VAL A 84 3.19 -2.41 -21.16
CA VAL A 84 3.22 -1.29 -20.21
C VAL A 84 2.26 -1.55 -19.07
N PHE A 85 2.80 -1.59 -17.86
CA PHE A 85 2.07 -1.89 -16.63
C PHE A 85 2.17 -0.73 -15.65
N LYS A 86 1.05 -0.40 -15.01
CA LYS A 86 1.01 0.40 -13.80
C LYS A 86 1.04 -0.50 -12.58
N ILE A 87 1.91 -0.18 -11.63
CA ILE A 87 1.99 -0.87 -10.34
C ILE A 87 1.74 0.17 -9.26
N GLY A 88 0.75 -0.09 -8.41
CA GLY A 88 0.44 0.77 -7.27
C GLY A 88 -0.22 -0.01 -6.15
N MET A 89 -0.61 0.69 -5.09
CA MET A 89 -1.32 0.08 -3.96
C MET A 89 -2.62 0.79 -3.61
N THR A 90 -3.50 0.05 -2.95
CA THR A 90 -4.76 0.55 -2.38
C THR A 90 -4.98 -0.08 -1.02
N ARG A 91 -5.58 0.69 -0.10
CA ARG A 91 -6.04 0.19 1.20
C ARG A 91 -7.56 0.13 1.29
N ARG A 92 -8.26 0.35 0.16
CA ARG A 92 -9.71 0.25 0.12
C ARG A 92 -10.14 -1.18 0.42
N PHE A 93 -11.33 -1.28 1.00
CA PHE A 93 -12.01 -2.54 1.22
C PHE A 93 -12.31 -3.23 -0.12
N GLU A 94 -12.88 -2.47 -1.07
CA GLU A 94 -13.07 -2.88 -2.46
C GLU A 94 -11.93 -2.32 -3.34
N PRO A 95 -10.89 -3.12 -3.68
CA PRO A 95 -9.75 -2.63 -4.43
C PRO A 95 -10.06 -2.35 -5.91
N LEU A 96 -11.08 -3.01 -6.48
CA LEU A 96 -11.47 -2.84 -7.89
C LEU A 96 -12.08 -1.46 -8.18
N GLU A 97 -12.88 -0.91 -7.27
CA GLU A 97 -13.42 0.46 -7.40
C GLU A 97 -12.30 1.50 -7.59
N ARG A 98 -11.14 1.27 -6.96
CA ARG A 98 -9.99 2.17 -7.13
C ARG A 98 -9.43 2.12 -8.55
N ILE A 99 -9.48 0.96 -9.19
CA ILE A 99 -9.01 0.79 -10.57
C ILE A 99 -9.99 1.46 -11.54
N ASP A 100 -11.29 1.32 -11.31
CA ASP A 100 -12.32 1.94 -12.13
C ASP A 100 -12.22 3.47 -12.09
N GLU A 101 -12.00 4.06 -10.91
CA GLU A 101 -11.74 5.50 -10.76
C GLU A 101 -10.49 5.97 -11.53
N LEU A 102 -9.44 5.15 -11.56
CA LEU A 102 -8.21 5.46 -12.28
C LEU A 102 -8.43 5.43 -13.79
N GLY A 103 -9.28 4.51 -14.27
CA GLY A 103 -9.65 4.37 -15.67
C GLY A 103 -10.58 5.48 -16.15
N GLY A 104 -11.76 5.59 -15.54
CA GLY A 104 -12.89 6.38 -16.05
C GLY A 104 -12.63 7.88 -16.21
N ALA A 105 -11.66 8.45 -15.49
CA ALA A 105 -11.37 9.88 -15.54
C ALA A 105 -10.12 10.26 -16.38
N SER A 106 -9.32 9.29 -16.84
CA SER A 106 -7.94 9.59 -17.27
C SER A 106 -7.48 8.89 -18.54
N VAL A 107 -8.21 7.88 -19.02
CA VAL A 107 -7.81 7.08 -20.18
C VAL A 107 -9.02 6.66 -21.03
N PRO A 108 -8.87 6.48 -22.35
CA PRO A 108 -9.96 6.12 -23.28
C PRO A 108 -10.54 4.71 -23.07
N PHE A 109 -9.81 3.81 -22.42
CA PHE A 109 -10.24 2.42 -22.20
C PHE A 109 -10.12 2.07 -20.71
N PRO A 110 -10.86 1.08 -20.19
CA PRO A 110 -10.66 0.59 -18.84
C PRO A 110 -9.27 -0.06 -18.68
N PHE A 111 -8.83 -0.20 -17.43
CA PHE A 111 -7.61 -0.91 -17.10
C PHE A 111 -7.88 -2.42 -17.00
N ASP A 112 -7.05 -3.22 -17.67
CA ASP A 112 -7.00 -4.66 -17.45
C ASP A 112 -6.29 -4.95 -16.13
N VAL A 113 -6.95 -5.70 -15.25
CA VAL A 113 -6.34 -6.13 -13.98
C VAL A 113 -5.61 -7.45 -14.17
N HIS A 114 -4.28 -7.41 -14.00
CA HIS A 114 -3.43 -8.61 -14.11
C HIS A 114 -3.26 -9.29 -12.77
N MET A 115 -3.06 -8.52 -11.70
CA MET A 115 -2.81 -9.05 -10.37
C MET A 115 -3.43 -8.15 -9.30
N MET A 116 -3.99 -8.79 -8.27
CA MET A 116 -4.37 -8.15 -7.01
C MET A 116 -3.72 -8.92 -5.86
N ILE A 117 -2.78 -8.29 -5.17
CA ILE A 117 -1.88 -8.97 -4.24
C ILE A 117 -2.18 -8.47 -2.83
N GLY A 118 -2.83 -9.31 -2.04
CA GLY A 118 -3.08 -9.06 -0.62
C GLY A 118 -1.76 -9.09 0.17
N CYS A 119 -1.49 -8.06 0.96
CA CYS A 119 -0.28 -7.99 1.76
C CYS A 119 -0.51 -7.27 3.09
N GLN A 120 0.13 -7.75 4.16
CA GLN A 120 0.15 -7.07 5.46
C GLN A 120 0.96 -5.77 5.43
N ASN A 121 1.82 -5.59 4.42
CA ASN A 121 2.59 -4.38 4.19
C ASN A 121 2.67 -4.03 2.70
N ALA A 122 1.54 -3.60 2.14
CA ALA A 122 1.42 -3.21 0.74
C ALA A 122 2.43 -2.11 0.32
N PRO A 123 2.70 -1.06 1.14
CA PRO A 123 3.73 -0.07 0.80
C PRO A 123 5.14 -0.66 0.66
N ALA A 124 5.51 -1.65 1.47
CA ALA A 124 6.82 -2.28 1.37
C ALA A 124 6.94 -3.11 0.09
N LEU A 125 5.90 -3.89 -0.25
CA LEU A 125 5.87 -4.68 -1.47
C LEU A 125 5.91 -3.79 -2.72
N GLU A 126 5.06 -2.76 -2.79
CA GLU A 126 5.06 -1.79 -3.89
C GLU A 126 6.44 -1.17 -4.09
N ASN A 127 7.07 -0.68 -3.01
CA ASN A 127 8.37 -0.04 -3.09
C ASN A 127 9.47 -1.02 -3.56
N ALA A 128 9.40 -2.29 -3.12
CA ALA A 128 10.30 -3.34 -3.58
C ALA A 128 10.16 -3.59 -5.09
N LEU A 129 8.93 -3.67 -5.60
CA LEU A 129 8.66 -3.82 -7.04
C LEU A 129 9.15 -2.61 -7.83
N HIS A 130 8.84 -1.39 -7.37
CA HIS A 130 9.27 -0.14 -8.00
C HIS A 130 10.79 0.02 -8.08
N LYS A 131 11.51 -0.45 -7.05
CA LYS A 131 12.98 -0.48 -7.02
C LYS A 131 13.52 -1.51 -8.00
N ALA A 132 12.99 -2.73 -7.98
CA ALA A 132 13.40 -3.78 -8.90
C ALA A 132 13.17 -3.40 -10.37
N LEU A 133 12.10 -2.65 -10.65
CA LEU A 133 11.73 -2.20 -11.99
C LEU A 133 12.21 -0.78 -12.32
N HIS A 134 13.10 -0.18 -11.52
CA HIS A 134 13.52 1.22 -11.70
C HIS A 134 14.01 1.52 -13.13
N HIS A 135 14.82 0.63 -13.71
CA HIS A 135 15.34 0.77 -15.07
C HIS A 135 14.28 0.60 -16.17
N HIS A 136 13.12 0.05 -15.83
CA HIS A 136 12.01 -0.21 -16.76
C HIS A 136 10.96 0.90 -16.75
N ARG A 137 11.17 1.99 -15.99
CA ARG A 137 10.20 3.10 -15.93
C ARG A 137 9.98 3.75 -17.30
N VAL A 138 8.71 3.94 -17.65
CA VAL A 138 8.30 4.66 -18.85
C VAL A 138 8.59 6.16 -18.68
N ASN A 139 8.19 6.74 -17.55
CA ASN A 139 8.49 8.14 -17.25
C ASN A 139 9.80 8.25 -16.45
N LYS A 140 10.84 8.77 -17.09
CA LYS A 140 12.19 8.95 -16.51
C LYS A 140 12.38 10.29 -15.80
N VAL A 141 11.43 11.21 -15.92
CA VAL A 141 11.51 12.57 -15.35
C VAL A 141 10.64 12.68 -14.09
N ASN A 142 9.38 12.27 -14.17
CA ASN A 142 8.45 12.28 -13.04
C ASN A 142 8.26 10.86 -12.49
N LEU A 143 9.07 10.51 -11.49
CA LEU A 143 9.09 9.17 -10.89
C LEU A 143 7.81 8.81 -10.12
N ARG A 144 6.93 9.79 -9.85
CA ARG A 144 5.59 9.54 -9.28
C ARG A 144 4.62 8.91 -10.28
N LYS A 145 4.97 8.89 -11.58
CA LYS A 145 4.21 8.18 -12.61
C LYS A 145 4.75 6.76 -12.75
N GLU A 146 4.15 5.85 -12.01
CA GLU A 146 4.62 4.47 -11.78
C GLU A 146 4.20 3.50 -12.89
N TYR A 147 4.57 3.84 -14.13
CA TYR A 147 4.40 2.97 -15.30
C TYR A 147 5.74 2.35 -15.68
N PHE A 148 5.72 1.05 -15.99
CA PHE A 148 6.91 0.25 -16.26
C PHE A 148 6.71 -0.57 -17.54
N ARG A 149 7.74 -0.61 -18.38
CA ARG A 149 7.79 -1.45 -19.59
C ARG A 149 8.48 -2.77 -19.27
N THR A 150 7.70 -3.84 -19.16
CA THR A 150 8.16 -5.17 -18.75
C THR A 150 7.13 -6.21 -19.22
N ASP A 151 7.40 -7.49 -19.03
CA ASP A 151 6.39 -8.55 -19.19
C ASP A 151 5.76 -8.94 -17.83
N ARG A 152 4.60 -9.60 -17.91
CA ARG A 152 3.84 -10.06 -16.75
C ARG A 152 4.60 -11.10 -15.90
N VAL A 153 5.31 -12.03 -16.54
CA VAL A 153 6.05 -13.11 -15.87
C VAL A 153 7.17 -12.55 -14.99
N THR A 154 7.84 -11.49 -15.44
CA THR A 154 8.83 -10.76 -14.67
C THR A 154 8.21 -10.15 -13.41
N ILE A 155 7.01 -9.56 -13.51
CA ILE A 155 6.31 -9.01 -12.35
C ILE A 155 5.90 -10.12 -11.38
N GLU A 156 5.34 -11.24 -11.86
CA GLU A 156 4.97 -12.40 -11.04
C GLU A 156 6.15 -12.90 -10.20
N ARG A 157 7.29 -13.14 -10.84
CA ARG A 157 8.52 -13.58 -10.15
C ARG A 157 8.99 -12.59 -9.09
N LEU A 158 8.86 -11.29 -9.36
CA LEU A 158 9.22 -10.26 -8.38
C LEU A 158 8.26 -10.27 -7.19
N VAL A 159 6.98 -10.51 -7.41
CA VAL A 159 5.97 -10.61 -6.33
C VAL A 159 6.22 -11.84 -5.46
N GLU A 160 6.44 -13.00 -6.08
CA GLU A 160 6.76 -14.26 -5.38
C GLU A 160 8.02 -14.12 -4.52
N ARG A 161 9.09 -13.52 -5.07
CA ARG A 161 10.34 -13.27 -4.34
C ARG A 161 10.16 -12.37 -3.11
N ASN A 162 9.16 -11.50 -3.13
CA ASN A 162 8.85 -10.58 -2.02
C ASN A 162 7.69 -11.06 -1.13
N HIS A 163 7.37 -12.36 -1.17
CA HIS A 163 6.34 -12.99 -0.33
C HIS A 163 4.92 -12.42 -0.48
N GLY A 164 4.57 -11.92 -1.67
CA GLY A 164 3.18 -11.59 -1.98
C GLY A 164 2.36 -12.86 -2.21
N ARG A 165 1.26 -13.04 -1.49
CA ARG A 165 0.25 -14.05 -1.84
C ARG A 165 -0.63 -13.46 -2.94
N ILE A 166 -0.50 -14.00 -4.15
CA ILE A 166 -1.31 -13.59 -5.29
C ILE A 166 -2.69 -14.23 -5.08
N GLU A 167 -3.70 -13.42 -4.79
CA GLU A 167 -5.05 -13.93 -4.51
C GLU A 167 -5.94 -13.88 -5.75
N TYR A 168 -5.57 -13.12 -6.79
CA TYR A 168 -6.31 -13.06 -8.05
C TYR A 168 -5.40 -12.89 -9.26
N GLN A 169 -5.70 -13.62 -10.32
CA GLN A 169 -5.15 -13.40 -11.66
C GLN A 169 -6.28 -13.36 -12.70
N VAL A 170 -6.33 -12.21 -13.38
CA VAL A 170 -6.82 -11.95 -14.74
C VAL A 170 -8.33 -11.85 -14.98
N SER A 171 -8.70 -10.70 -15.52
CA SER A 171 -9.87 -10.51 -16.39
C SER A 171 -9.71 -11.35 -17.65
N ASP A 172 -10.59 -12.33 -17.88
CA ASP A 172 -10.59 -13.16 -19.10
C ASP A 172 -10.76 -12.31 -20.39
N ASP A 173 -11.28 -11.09 -20.24
CA ASP A 173 -11.59 -10.14 -21.32
C ASP A 173 -10.46 -9.12 -21.53
N TYR A 174 -9.24 -9.60 -21.79
CA TYR A 174 -8.07 -8.74 -21.98
C TYR A 174 -8.26 -7.74 -23.14
N ALA A 175 -8.22 -6.45 -22.81
CA ALA A 175 -8.30 -5.32 -23.74
C ALA A 175 -9.49 -5.40 -24.73
N GLU A 176 -10.61 -5.98 -24.29
CA GLU A 176 -11.77 -6.26 -25.13
C GLU A 176 -12.30 -4.98 -25.81
N GLN A 177 -12.52 -3.91 -25.04
CA GLN A 177 -13.01 -2.64 -25.59
C GLN A 177 -12.05 -2.04 -26.63
N PHE A 178 -10.74 -2.18 -26.43
CA PHE A 178 -9.76 -1.71 -27.39
C PHE A 178 -9.84 -2.50 -28.70
N PHE A 179 -9.84 -3.83 -28.64
CA PHE A 179 -9.93 -4.63 -29.85
C PHE A 179 -11.27 -4.49 -30.57
N ASN A 180 -12.37 -4.30 -29.84
CA ASN A 180 -13.68 -4.02 -30.43
C ASN A 180 -13.69 -2.66 -31.14
N SER A 181 -13.04 -1.64 -30.58
CA SER A 181 -12.91 -0.32 -31.23
C SER A 181 -12.10 -0.34 -32.53
N GLN A 182 -11.29 -1.38 -32.78
CA GLN A 182 -10.55 -1.55 -34.03
C GLN A 182 -11.32 -2.36 -35.09
N LYS A 183 -12.41 -3.03 -34.70
CA LYS A 183 -13.21 -3.91 -35.57
C LYS A 183 -14.52 -3.27 -36.02
N VAL A 184 -14.62 -1.94 -35.95
CA VAL A 184 -15.84 -1.21 -36.32
C VAL A 184 -16.13 -1.44 -37.80
N THR A 185 -17.35 -1.91 -38.10
CA THR A 185 -17.82 -2.08 -39.47
C THR A 185 -18.54 -0.81 -39.96
N PRO A 186 -18.70 -0.60 -41.28
CA PRO A 186 -19.46 0.54 -41.80
C PRO A 186 -20.89 0.65 -41.24
N GLU A 187 -21.53 -0.49 -40.94
CA GLU A 187 -22.85 -0.51 -40.30
C GLU A 187 -22.80 0.03 -38.86
N MET A 188 -21.76 -0.34 -38.10
CA MET A 188 -21.54 0.18 -36.74
C MET A 188 -21.21 1.68 -36.77
N GLU A 189 -20.43 2.15 -37.76
CA GLU A 189 -20.19 3.59 -37.95
C GLU A 189 -21.48 4.34 -38.22
N ALA A 190 -22.35 3.81 -39.08
CA ALA A 190 -23.65 4.42 -39.38
C ALA A 190 -24.60 4.43 -38.16
N GLU A 191 -24.54 3.42 -37.29
CA GLU A 191 -25.27 3.41 -36.01
C GLU A 191 -24.73 4.44 -35.02
N ILE A 192 -23.40 4.58 -34.94
CA ILE A 192 -22.75 5.62 -34.13
C ILE A 192 -23.19 6.99 -34.63
N GLU A 193 -23.14 7.25 -35.94
CA GLU A 193 -23.55 8.54 -36.53
C GLU A 193 -25.01 8.89 -36.24
N LYS A 194 -25.93 7.91 -36.38
CA LYS A 194 -27.33 8.06 -35.99
C LYS A 194 -27.53 8.40 -34.52
N SER A 195 -26.63 7.99 -33.63
CA SER A 195 -26.72 8.34 -32.20
C SER A 195 -26.47 9.83 -31.92
N PHE A 196 -25.86 10.55 -32.87
CA PHE A 196 -25.64 11.99 -32.82
C PHE A 196 -26.70 12.80 -33.59
N GLU A 197 -27.48 12.16 -34.48
CA GLU A 197 -28.59 12.79 -35.21
C GLU A 197 -29.75 13.14 -34.25
N GLY A 198 -29.76 14.37 -33.75
CA GLY A 198 -30.75 14.88 -32.80
C GLY A 198 -30.18 15.70 -31.65
N ILE A 199 -28.85 15.81 -31.56
CA ILE A 199 -28.20 16.79 -30.70
C ILE A 199 -28.25 18.12 -31.46
N PRO A 200 -29.05 19.11 -31.02
CA PRO A 200 -29.07 20.41 -31.68
C PRO A 200 -27.65 20.98 -31.66
N ASP A 201 -27.20 21.50 -32.81
CA ASP A 201 -25.95 22.23 -32.88
C ASP A 201 -25.99 23.32 -31.80
N LEU A 202 -25.01 23.28 -30.89
CA LEU A 202 -24.78 24.38 -29.96
C LEU A 202 -24.22 25.53 -30.80
N GLU A 203 -25.10 26.32 -31.40
CA GLU A 203 -24.74 27.62 -31.96
C GLU A 203 -24.13 28.49 -30.83
N GLU A 204 -22.94 29.05 -31.10
CA GLU A 204 -22.09 29.82 -30.17
C GLU A 204 -22.77 31.04 -29.54
#